data_AF-A0A822LBC9-F1
#
_entry.id   AF-A0A822LBC9-F1
#
_cell.length_a   1.000
_cell.length_b   1.000
_cell.length_c   1.000
_cell.angle_alpha   90.00
_cell.angle_beta   90.00
_cell.angle_gamma   90.00
#
_symmetry.space_group_name_H-M   'P 1'
#
loop_
_entity.id
_entity.type
_entity.pdbx_description
1 polymer ?
#
loop_
_entity_poly.entity_id
_entity_poly.type
_entity_poly.pdbx_seq_one_letter_code
_entity_poly.pdbx_strand_id
1 'polypeptide(L)'
;MKLKLRQGKGLSLGRFQSRPLTFLTLVLLCILTFTLAPSSPLMATSKSETKIDFVSPVWVAQNLNDPKLKIIDVRINPLEYITGHLPKAVNIADNNFRGPNGFLPVQYWQEDKIGSLFAAAGITNGDRVVVYSDGRDVLGATMVAYLLERSGFRDVAVLDGGFKGYKASEQKVTKEFPKYQPGSFTVRDNPSIRVTLAEVEKLIGKPDVVFIDPRPEELFQGKQDIWLRNGHIPGAKNIPWPTFTEANNPDESLKNPHKLKSLDEIRKILAQRNIKPSDNIIVSCSTGREATLQYVVLKHLLGYPKVRIYEGSWTEYSTTELPVATGPEKAV
;
A
#
# COMPACT_ATOMS: atom_id res chain seq x y z
N MET A 1 7.56 -70.11 7.67
CA MET A 1 7.95 -71.43 8.20
C MET A 1 8.30 -71.27 9.68
N LYS A 2 7.77 -72.16 10.55
CA LYS A 2 7.90 -72.20 12.03
C LYS A 2 9.40 -72.13 12.47
N LEU A 3 9.78 -71.63 13.66
CA LEU A 3 9.56 -72.26 14.96
C LEU A 3 9.90 -71.33 16.16
N LYS A 4 9.17 -71.57 17.26
CA LYS A 4 9.33 -71.06 18.64
C LYS A 4 10.55 -71.64 19.37
N LEU A 5 10.97 -70.97 20.46
CA LEU A 5 11.33 -71.43 21.84
C LEU A 5 12.18 -70.29 22.50
N ARG A 6 12.18 -69.92 23.78
CA ARG A 6 11.63 -70.44 25.05
C ARG A 6 11.77 -69.34 26.16
N GLN A 7 10.77 -69.29 27.04
CA GLN A 7 10.67 -68.91 28.47
C GLN A 7 11.77 -68.18 29.28
N GLY A 8 11.30 -67.35 30.24
CA GLY A 8 11.86 -67.18 31.61
C GLY A 8 11.50 -65.82 32.26
N LYS A 9 10.42 -65.73 33.06
CA LYS A 9 10.33 -65.72 34.55
C LYS A 9 10.58 -64.35 35.22
N GLY A 10 9.59 -63.90 36.01
CA GLY A 10 9.73 -62.83 37.02
C GLY A 10 8.40 -62.48 37.73
N LEU A 11 8.18 -63.08 38.90
CA LEU A 11 7.21 -62.73 39.97
C LEU A 11 7.36 -61.25 40.42
N SER A 12 6.53 -60.54 41.20
CA SER A 12 5.25 -60.67 41.93
C SER A 12 5.16 -59.40 42.83
N LEU A 13 3.97 -59.12 43.40
CA LEU A 13 3.62 -58.28 44.57
C LEU A 13 2.75 -57.08 44.17
N GLY A 14 1.57 -56.82 44.74
CA GLY A 14 0.80 -57.51 45.77
C GLY A 14 -0.57 -56.82 45.88
N ARG A 15 -1.61 -57.58 46.25
CA ARG A 15 -2.91 -57.07 46.71
C ARG A 15 -2.90 -57.07 48.24
N PHE A 16 -3.63 -56.15 48.87
CA PHE A 16 -4.58 -56.40 49.99
C PHE A 16 -5.21 -55.07 50.44
N GLN A 17 -6.53 -54.91 50.28
CA GLN A 17 -7.59 -54.91 51.32
C GLN A 17 -7.89 -53.50 51.87
N SER A 18 -9.14 -53.02 51.88
CA SER A 18 -10.25 -53.54 52.70
C SER A 18 -11.63 -53.02 52.23
N ARG A 19 -12.68 -53.77 52.60
CA ARG A 19 -14.13 -53.57 52.31
C ARG A 19 -14.79 -52.74 53.46
N PRO A 20 -16.13 -52.71 53.59
CA PRO A 20 -17.13 -51.92 52.86
C PRO A 20 -17.93 -51.02 53.83
N LEU A 21 -18.75 -50.07 53.36
CA LEU A 21 -19.90 -49.62 54.17
C LEU A 21 -21.09 -49.25 53.27
N THR A 22 -22.22 -49.81 53.66
CA THR A 22 -23.57 -49.78 53.12
C THR A 22 -24.10 -48.37 52.86
N PHE A 23 -24.61 -48.14 51.63
CA PHE A 23 -25.26 -46.90 51.22
C PHE A 23 -26.78 -46.99 51.40
N LEU A 24 -27.31 -46.07 52.20
CA LEU A 24 -28.74 -45.81 52.40
C LEU A 24 -29.25 -44.89 51.28
N THR A 25 -30.51 -45.08 50.93
CA THR A 25 -31.29 -44.48 49.85
C THR A 25 -31.70 -43.01 50.08
N LEU A 26 -31.96 -42.35 48.93
CA LEU A 26 -32.85 -41.20 48.66
C LEU A 26 -32.28 -39.76 48.59
N VAL A 27 -32.08 -39.35 47.33
CA VAL A 27 -32.51 -38.09 46.68
C VAL A 27 -31.94 -36.77 47.20
N LEU A 28 -30.96 -36.24 46.45
CA LEU A 28 -30.74 -34.81 46.34
C LEU A 28 -30.63 -34.41 44.85
N LEU A 29 -31.42 -33.41 44.50
CA LEU A 29 -31.56 -32.77 43.20
C LEU A 29 -30.26 -32.00 42.86
N CYS A 30 -29.50 -32.43 41.85
CA CYS A 30 -28.40 -31.63 41.29
C CYS A 30 -28.70 -31.30 39.83
N ILE A 31 -29.19 -30.08 39.61
CA ILE A 31 -29.30 -29.46 38.29
C ILE A 31 -27.87 -29.22 37.79
N LEU A 32 -27.46 -29.97 36.78
CA LEU A 32 -26.18 -29.78 36.09
C LEU A 32 -26.30 -28.56 35.17
N THR A 33 -26.03 -27.35 35.68
CA THR A 33 -25.85 -26.18 34.82
C THR A 33 -24.50 -26.31 34.12
N PHE A 34 -24.50 -26.87 32.91
CA PHE A 34 -23.37 -26.76 32.00
C PHE A 34 -23.31 -25.30 31.52
N THR A 35 -22.61 -24.45 32.28
CA THR A 35 -22.26 -23.11 31.80
C THR A 35 -21.28 -23.31 30.65
N LEU A 36 -21.76 -23.18 29.40
CA LEU A 36 -20.90 -22.90 28.28
C LEU A 36 -20.16 -21.60 28.61
N ALA A 37 -18.90 -21.71 29.01
CA ALA A 37 -18.01 -20.57 28.98
C ALA A 37 -17.96 -20.10 27.52
N PRO A 38 -18.30 -18.84 27.22
CA PRO A 38 -18.07 -18.32 25.88
C PRO A 38 -16.57 -18.41 25.63
N SER A 39 -16.19 -19.27 24.69
CA SER A 39 -14.85 -19.23 24.10
C SER A 39 -14.71 -17.85 23.48
N SER A 40 -14.07 -16.94 24.22
CA SER A 40 -13.65 -15.65 23.68
C SER A 40 -12.97 -15.94 22.34
N PRO A 41 -13.45 -15.38 21.21
CA PRO A 41 -12.67 -15.46 20.00
C PRO A 41 -11.33 -14.85 20.34
N LEU A 42 -10.26 -15.65 20.21
CA LEU A 42 -8.90 -15.15 20.18
C LEU A 42 -8.93 -14.05 19.12
N MET A 43 -9.03 -12.79 19.54
CA MET A 43 -8.91 -11.67 18.64
C MET A 43 -7.58 -11.86 17.97
N ALA A 44 -7.61 -12.27 16.70
CA ALA A 44 -6.44 -12.25 15.85
C ALA A 44 -5.85 -10.87 16.04
N THR A 45 -4.65 -10.83 16.64
CA THR A 45 -3.90 -9.61 16.85
C THR A 45 -3.95 -8.84 15.54
N SER A 46 -4.60 -7.67 15.54
CA SER A 46 -4.59 -6.74 14.42
C SER A 46 -3.15 -6.68 13.94
N LYS A 47 -2.88 -7.24 12.75
CA LYS A 47 -1.66 -6.89 12.02
C LYS A 47 -1.78 -5.38 11.88
N SER A 48 -1.03 -4.64 12.69
CA SER A 48 -0.97 -3.18 12.67
C SER A 48 -0.90 -2.74 11.21
N GLU A 49 -2.01 -2.23 10.68
CA GLU A 49 -2.11 -1.80 9.29
C GLU A 49 -1.15 -0.63 9.06
N THR A 50 -0.60 -0.54 7.85
CA THR A 50 0.21 0.61 7.46
C THR A 50 -0.66 1.85 7.45
N LYS A 51 -0.09 2.98 7.90
CA LYS A 51 -0.68 4.31 7.77
C LYS A 51 0.17 5.13 6.81
N ILE A 52 -0.46 5.68 5.77
CA ILE A 52 0.15 6.68 4.89
C ILE A 52 -0.56 8.02 5.07
N ASP A 53 0.13 9.00 5.66
CA ASP A 53 -0.39 10.35 5.84
C ASP A 53 0.13 11.33 4.79
N PHE A 54 -0.51 12.50 4.70
CA PHE A 54 0.07 13.69 4.07
C PHE A 54 0.39 14.71 5.16
N VAL A 55 1.66 15.11 5.26
CA VAL A 55 2.15 16.00 6.31
C VAL A 55 2.58 17.35 5.75
N SER A 56 2.35 18.42 6.52
CA SER A 56 2.72 19.77 6.09
C SER A 56 4.24 20.01 6.19
N PRO A 57 4.78 21.00 5.45
CA PRO A 57 6.16 21.42 5.62
C PRO A 57 6.54 21.79 7.05
N VAL A 58 5.64 22.47 7.76
CA VAL A 58 5.83 22.88 9.15
C VAL A 58 5.96 21.65 10.05
N TRP A 59 5.11 20.64 9.85
CA TRP A 59 5.20 19.38 10.60
C TRP A 59 6.57 18.71 10.39
N VAL A 60 7.04 18.63 9.15
CA VAL A 60 8.35 18.02 8.87
C VAL A 60 9.47 18.78 9.57
N ALA A 61 9.48 20.11 9.46
CA ALA A 61 10.47 20.95 10.11
C ALA A 61 10.50 20.80 11.64
N GLN A 62 9.33 20.73 12.27
CA GLN A 62 9.18 20.53 13.72
C GLN A 62 9.65 19.15 14.19
N ASN A 63 9.55 18.13 13.34
CA ASN A 63 9.94 16.76 13.68
C ASN A 63 11.36 16.39 13.23
N LEU A 64 12.14 17.32 12.66
CA LEU A 64 13.50 17.06 12.15
C LEU A 64 14.44 16.45 13.19
N ASN A 65 14.20 16.68 14.48
CA ASN A 65 15.06 16.19 15.56
C ASN A 65 14.69 14.79 16.07
N ASP A 66 13.58 14.20 15.59
CA ASP A 66 13.25 12.82 15.91
C ASP A 66 14.29 11.87 15.28
N PRO A 67 15.01 11.06 16.08
CA PRO A 67 16.01 10.13 15.54
C PRO A 67 15.41 9.01 14.66
N LYS A 68 14.10 8.74 14.80
CA LYS A 68 13.38 7.75 13.98
C LYS A 68 12.82 8.33 12.69
N LEU A 69 12.82 9.66 12.51
CA LEU A 69 12.38 10.28 11.27
C LEU A 69 13.45 10.13 10.18
N LYS A 70 13.10 9.46 9.09
CA LYS A 70 13.86 9.41 7.84
C LYS A 70 13.13 10.22 6.79
N ILE A 71 13.88 11.01 6.03
CA ILE A 71 13.33 11.82 4.95
C ILE A 71 13.95 11.32 3.65
N ILE A 72 13.09 10.97 2.70
CA ILE A 72 13.49 10.44 1.39
C ILE A 72 13.08 11.43 0.31
N ASP A 73 14.07 11.92 -0.42
CA ASP A 73 13.90 12.74 -1.61
C ASP A 73 13.88 11.82 -2.84
N VAL A 74 12.79 11.84 -3.60
CA VAL A 74 12.65 10.96 -4.78
C VAL A 74 12.71 11.71 -6.10
N ARG A 75 13.24 12.95 -6.11
CA ARG A 75 13.50 13.69 -7.35
C ARG A 75 14.49 12.92 -8.23
N ILE A 76 14.19 12.93 -9.53
CA ILE A 76 14.92 12.13 -10.53
C ILE A 76 16.29 12.73 -10.83
N ASN A 77 16.37 14.05 -10.93
CA ASN A 77 17.62 14.72 -11.26
C ASN A 77 18.43 14.98 -9.98
N PRO A 78 19.57 14.31 -9.76
CA PRO A 78 20.36 14.49 -8.54
C PRO A 78 20.91 15.92 -8.40
N LEU A 79 21.03 16.69 -9.48
CA LEU A 79 21.45 18.09 -9.41
C LEU A 79 20.42 18.96 -8.68
N GLU A 80 19.13 18.64 -8.76
CA GLU A 80 18.08 19.34 -8.00
C GLU A 80 18.23 19.09 -6.49
N TYR A 81 18.65 17.89 -6.09
CA TYR A 81 18.98 17.58 -4.71
C TYR A 81 20.22 18.32 -4.23
N ILE A 82 21.30 18.32 -5.02
CA ILE A 82 22.57 18.99 -4.68
C ILE A 82 22.39 20.51 -4.52
N THR A 83 21.54 21.13 -5.33
CA THR A 83 21.27 22.57 -5.26
C THR A 83 20.44 22.97 -4.03
N GLY A 84 19.71 22.02 -3.42
CA GLY A 84 19.06 22.20 -2.14
C GLY A 84 18.06 21.09 -1.84
N HIS A 85 17.99 20.67 -0.59
CA HIS A 85 17.08 19.61 -0.11
C HIS A 85 16.64 19.87 1.32
N LEU A 86 15.67 19.07 1.81
CA LEU A 86 15.27 19.09 3.20
C LEU A 86 16.44 18.63 4.10
N PRO A 87 16.66 19.23 5.27
CA PRO A 87 17.66 18.74 6.23
C PRO A 87 17.47 17.26 6.53
N LYS A 88 18.57 16.50 6.56
CA LYS A 88 18.60 15.03 6.78
C LYS A 88 18.00 14.18 5.67
N ALA A 89 17.51 14.76 4.57
CA ALA A 89 16.97 13.99 3.46
C ALA A 89 18.05 13.18 2.75
N VAL A 90 17.70 11.95 2.34
CA VAL A 90 18.52 11.10 1.47
C VAL A 90 17.85 10.99 0.12
N ASN A 91 18.59 11.23 -0.98
CA ASN A 91 18.03 11.09 -2.31
C ASN A 91 18.10 9.64 -2.81
N ILE A 92 16.95 9.14 -3.26
CA ILE A 92 16.82 7.95 -4.08
C ILE A 92 15.73 8.24 -5.12
N ALA A 93 16.16 8.54 -6.34
CA ALA A 93 15.26 8.83 -7.45
C ALA A 93 14.18 7.75 -7.62
N ASP A 94 12.93 8.18 -7.85
CA ASP A 94 11.77 7.28 -7.92
C ASP A 94 11.91 6.18 -9.00
N ASN A 95 12.59 6.48 -10.11
CA ASN A 95 12.88 5.53 -11.19
C ASN A 95 13.76 4.35 -10.76
N ASN A 96 14.56 4.47 -9.71
CA ASN A 96 15.42 3.39 -9.22
C ASN A 96 14.62 2.19 -8.69
N PHE A 97 13.35 2.39 -8.33
CA PHE A 97 12.46 1.33 -7.84
C PHE A 97 11.80 0.50 -8.94
N ARG A 98 12.06 0.81 -10.21
CA ARG A 98 11.43 0.15 -11.35
C ARG A 98 12.44 -0.20 -12.46
N GLY A 99 12.08 -1.18 -13.28
CA GLY A 99 12.77 -1.47 -14.53
C GLY A 99 12.23 -2.75 -15.19
N PRO A 100 12.97 -3.34 -16.14
CA PRO A 100 12.45 -4.45 -16.94
C PRO A 100 12.21 -5.72 -16.11
N ASN A 101 11.06 -6.34 -16.33
CA ASN A 101 10.71 -7.65 -15.75
C ASN A 101 9.92 -8.46 -16.78
N GLY A 102 10.48 -9.59 -17.22
CA GLY A 102 9.94 -10.34 -18.35
C GLY A 102 9.93 -9.50 -19.63
N PHE A 103 8.77 -9.43 -20.31
CA PHE A 103 8.59 -8.63 -21.53
C PHE A 103 8.17 -7.18 -21.22
N LEU A 104 7.91 -6.83 -19.97
CA LEU A 104 7.45 -5.50 -19.58
C LEU A 104 8.64 -4.58 -19.27
N PRO A 105 8.69 -3.36 -19.84
CA PRO A 105 9.87 -2.50 -19.75
C PRO A 105 10.02 -1.78 -18.40
N VAL A 106 8.91 -1.57 -17.68
CA VAL A 106 8.87 -0.79 -16.43
C VAL A 106 7.93 -1.46 -15.45
N GLN A 107 8.48 -2.18 -14.49
CA GLN A 107 7.79 -2.87 -13.39
C GLN A 107 8.51 -2.61 -12.07
N TYR A 108 7.80 -2.68 -10.96
CA TYR A 108 8.45 -2.64 -9.64
C TYR A 108 9.42 -3.80 -9.49
N TRP A 109 10.56 -3.53 -8.84
CA TRP A 109 11.50 -4.60 -8.53
C TRP A 109 10.92 -5.60 -7.53
N GLN A 110 11.50 -6.80 -7.51
CA GLN A 110 11.18 -7.80 -6.49
C GLN A 110 11.69 -7.36 -5.11
N GLU A 111 11.20 -8.05 -4.09
CA GLU A 111 11.33 -7.72 -2.67
C GLU A 111 12.79 -7.42 -2.27
N ASP A 112 13.74 -8.29 -2.62
CA ASP A 112 15.16 -8.12 -2.23
C ASP A 112 15.77 -6.81 -2.74
N LYS A 113 15.44 -6.44 -3.98
CA LYS A 113 15.95 -5.19 -4.57
C LYS A 113 15.27 -3.97 -3.99
N ILE A 114 13.96 -4.02 -3.71
CA ILE A 114 13.28 -2.93 -3.00
C ILE A 114 13.86 -2.75 -1.59
N GLY A 115 14.02 -3.85 -0.84
CA GLY A 115 14.54 -3.83 0.53
C GLY A 115 15.97 -3.28 0.59
N SER A 116 16.84 -3.72 -0.32
CA SER A 116 18.22 -3.22 -0.40
C SER A 116 18.30 -1.73 -0.74
N LEU A 117 17.41 -1.21 -1.59
CA LEU A 117 17.34 0.23 -1.89
C LEU A 117 16.98 1.05 -0.65
N PHE A 118 15.97 0.62 0.12
CA PHE A 118 15.60 1.30 1.37
C PHE A 118 16.68 1.19 2.45
N ALA A 119 17.29 0.01 2.61
CA ALA A 119 18.41 -0.18 3.53
C ALA A 119 19.62 0.70 3.16
N ALA A 120 19.97 0.79 1.87
CA ALA A 120 21.04 1.66 1.38
C ALA A 120 20.77 3.15 1.62
N ALA A 121 19.50 3.56 1.74
CA ALA A 121 19.08 4.90 2.13
C ALA A 121 19.04 5.11 3.67
N GLY A 122 19.49 4.14 4.46
CA GLY A 122 19.54 4.23 5.92
C GLY A 122 18.22 3.95 6.63
N ILE A 123 17.23 3.37 5.94
CA ILE A 123 15.91 3.07 6.50
C ILE A 123 15.92 1.72 7.22
N THR A 124 15.31 1.68 8.41
CA THR A 124 15.06 0.49 9.21
C THR A 124 13.55 0.32 9.44
N ASN A 125 13.03 -0.91 9.53
CA ASN A 125 11.58 -1.19 9.65
C ASN A 125 10.85 -0.50 10.84
N GLY A 126 11.57 0.05 11.81
CA GLY A 126 11.03 0.77 12.98
C GLY A 126 11.05 2.29 12.86
N ASP A 127 11.54 2.83 11.74
CA ASP A 127 11.58 4.26 11.46
C ASP A 127 10.19 4.79 11.05
N ARG A 128 10.04 6.12 11.05
CA ARG A 128 8.99 6.84 10.34
C ARG A 128 9.60 7.44 9.07
N VAL A 129 8.98 7.23 7.92
CA VAL A 129 9.52 7.72 6.64
C VAL A 129 8.64 8.80 6.04
N VAL A 130 9.19 9.99 5.83
CA VAL A 130 8.59 11.06 5.02
C VAL A 130 9.19 11.00 3.62
N VAL A 131 8.35 10.91 2.60
CA VAL A 131 8.76 10.92 1.19
C VAL A 131 8.34 12.23 0.54
N TYR A 132 9.20 12.83 -0.27
CA TYR A 132 8.83 14.00 -1.07
C TYR A 132 9.47 13.97 -2.45
N SER A 133 8.82 14.66 -3.40
CA SER A 133 9.35 14.97 -4.72
C SER A 133 9.21 16.48 -4.99
N ASP A 134 9.57 16.90 -6.20
CA ASP A 134 9.31 18.24 -6.73
C ASP A 134 9.04 18.14 -8.24
N GLY A 135 8.83 19.28 -8.88
CA GLY A 135 8.68 19.37 -10.33
C GLY A 135 7.25 19.07 -10.76
N ARG A 136 7.09 18.27 -11.82
CA ARG A 136 5.81 18.15 -12.54
C ARG A 136 4.68 17.51 -11.74
N ASP A 137 5.00 16.59 -10.81
CA ASP A 137 3.99 15.77 -10.16
C ASP A 137 4.46 15.13 -8.84
N VAL A 138 3.48 14.80 -7.98
CA VAL A 138 3.67 14.13 -6.67
C VAL A 138 3.92 12.62 -6.77
N LEU A 139 3.75 12.05 -7.96
CA LEU A 139 3.47 10.62 -8.10
C LEU A 139 4.66 9.74 -7.74
N GLY A 140 5.89 10.25 -7.87
CA GLY A 140 7.08 9.56 -7.39
C GLY A 140 7.05 9.36 -5.87
N ALA A 141 6.59 10.38 -5.13
CA ALA A 141 6.51 10.31 -3.67
C ALA A 141 5.41 9.33 -3.22
N THR A 142 4.23 9.38 -3.84
CA THR A 142 3.15 8.41 -3.53
C THR A 142 3.51 6.99 -3.95
N MET A 143 4.26 6.82 -5.04
CA MET A 143 4.73 5.51 -5.47
C MET A 143 5.70 4.90 -4.48
N VAL A 144 6.68 5.67 -4.01
CA VAL A 144 7.63 5.17 -3.00
C VAL A 144 6.93 4.94 -1.65
N ALA A 145 5.95 5.77 -1.29
CA ALA A 145 5.09 5.53 -0.11
C ALA A 145 4.30 4.22 -0.22
N TYR A 146 3.71 3.94 -1.39
CA TYR A 146 3.05 2.67 -1.69
C TYR A 146 4.03 1.48 -1.60
N LEU A 147 5.26 1.62 -2.10
CA LEU A 147 6.26 0.55 -2.03
C LEU A 147 6.75 0.28 -0.59
N LEU A 148 6.78 1.31 0.26
CA LEU A 148 7.00 1.13 1.70
C LEU A 148 5.86 0.30 2.32
N GLU A 149 4.59 0.63 2.05
CA GLU A 149 3.44 -0.18 2.50
C GLU A 149 3.50 -1.61 1.95
N ARG A 150 3.73 -1.78 0.64
CA ARG A 150 3.89 -3.09 0.00
C ARG A 150 4.95 -3.92 0.70
N SER A 151 6.00 -3.28 1.19
CA SER A 151 7.10 -3.93 1.91
C SER A 151 6.84 -4.16 3.41
N GLY A 152 5.63 -3.86 3.89
CA GLY A 152 5.21 -4.04 5.28
C GLY A 152 5.67 -2.94 6.23
N PHE A 153 6.04 -1.77 5.71
CA PHE A 153 6.37 -0.59 6.50
C PHE A 153 5.11 0.04 7.08
N ARG A 154 5.15 0.55 8.31
CA ARG A 154 3.93 0.94 9.04
C ARG A 154 3.65 2.43 9.11
N ASP A 155 4.68 3.26 9.21
CA ASP A 155 4.56 4.69 9.48
C ASP A 155 5.21 5.48 8.35
N VAL A 156 4.36 5.89 7.40
CA VAL A 156 4.78 6.55 6.17
C VAL A 156 4.01 7.87 6.04
N ALA A 157 4.68 8.89 5.53
CA ALA A 157 4.05 10.14 5.17
C ALA A 157 4.58 10.66 3.83
N VAL A 158 3.74 11.41 3.11
CA VAL A 158 4.10 12.19 1.94
C VAL A 158 4.12 13.66 2.32
N LEU A 159 5.14 14.41 1.91
CA LEU A 159 5.20 15.86 2.13
C LEU A 159 4.20 16.56 1.22
N ASP A 160 3.13 17.08 1.84
CA ASP A 160 2.07 17.80 1.14
C ASP A 160 2.57 19.16 0.66
N GLY A 161 2.63 19.32 -0.66
CA GLY A 161 3.19 20.47 -1.34
C GLY A 161 4.62 20.28 -1.87
N GLY A 162 5.26 19.14 -1.58
CA GLY A 162 6.59 18.79 -2.09
C GLY A 162 7.70 19.79 -1.71
N PHE A 163 8.84 19.72 -2.39
CA PHE A 163 9.96 20.64 -2.13
C PHE A 163 9.61 22.11 -2.44
N LYS A 164 8.85 22.37 -3.51
CA LYS A 164 8.32 23.71 -3.83
C LYS A 164 7.55 24.30 -2.65
N GLY A 165 6.58 23.55 -2.10
CA GLY A 165 5.76 23.97 -0.97
C GLY A 165 6.59 24.15 0.31
N TYR A 166 7.56 23.29 0.54
CA TYR A 166 8.46 23.40 1.68
C TYR A 166 9.29 24.69 1.66
N LYS A 167 9.88 25.03 0.51
CA LYS A 167 10.59 26.31 0.33
C LYS A 167 9.66 27.51 0.48
N ALA A 168 8.46 27.45 -0.09
CA ALA A 168 7.48 28.53 0.00
C ALA A 168 7.00 28.78 1.44
N SER A 169 7.07 27.77 2.32
CA SER A 169 6.79 27.90 3.75
C SER A 169 7.97 28.40 4.60
N GLU A 170 9.01 28.95 3.96
CA GLU A 170 10.20 29.55 4.57
C GLU A 170 10.96 28.61 5.53
N GLN A 171 10.78 27.31 5.37
CA GLN A 171 11.49 26.31 6.17
C GLN A 171 12.93 26.15 5.69
N LYS A 172 13.83 25.82 6.63
CA LYS A 172 15.26 25.66 6.34
C LYS A 172 15.48 24.54 5.32
N VAL A 173 16.14 24.87 4.21
CA VAL A 173 16.75 23.93 3.28
C VAL A 173 18.25 23.86 3.51
N THR A 174 18.90 22.80 3.03
CA THR A 174 20.35 22.61 3.15
C THR A 174 20.96 22.09 1.86
N LYS A 175 22.29 22.22 1.76
CA LYS A 175 23.13 21.53 0.78
C LYS A 175 24.03 20.48 1.46
N GLU A 176 24.00 20.41 2.79
CA GLU A 176 24.78 19.45 3.57
C GLU A 176 24.18 18.05 3.44
N PHE A 177 24.95 17.12 2.88
CA PHE A 177 24.52 15.74 2.79
C PHE A 177 24.55 15.06 4.16
N PRO A 178 23.49 14.29 4.52
CA PRO A 178 23.48 13.58 5.80
C PRO A 178 24.55 12.49 5.83
N LYS A 179 25.13 12.28 7.01
CA LYS A 179 25.93 11.09 7.30
C LYS A 179 25.04 10.07 8.01
N TYR A 180 24.97 8.86 7.47
CA TYR A 180 24.18 7.76 8.00
C TYR A 180 24.85 6.43 7.67
N GLN A 181 24.47 5.38 8.39
CA GLN A 181 24.85 4.01 8.07
C GLN A 181 23.71 3.34 7.30
N PRO A 182 23.98 2.34 6.45
CA PRO A 182 22.94 1.50 5.89
C PRO A 182 22.02 0.95 7.00
N GLY A 183 20.73 0.97 6.75
CA GLY A 183 19.70 0.48 7.67
C GLY A 183 19.53 -1.04 7.61
N SER A 184 18.60 -1.55 8.40
CA SER A 184 18.18 -2.95 8.36
C SER A 184 16.71 -3.03 7.93
N PHE A 185 16.49 -3.42 6.68
CA PHE A 185 15.17 -3.45 6.07
C PHE A 185 14.81 -4.87 5.63
N THR A 186 13.92 -5.51 6.38
CA THR A 186 13.31 -6.80 6.01
C THR A 186 11.98 -6.53 5.32
N VAL A 187 11.84 -7.00 4.09
CA VAL A 187 10.59 -6.90 3.35
C VAL A 187 9.58 -7.91 3.89
N ARG A 188 8.36 -7.44 4.15
CA ARG A 188 7.18 -8.28 4.41
C ARG A 188 6.13 -7.94 3.36
N ASP A 189 6.17 -8.66 2.26
CA ASP A 189 5.28 -8.36 1.13
C ASP A 189 3.81 -8.42 1.55
N ASN A 190 3.04 -7.42 1.11
CA ASN A 190 1.62 -7.30 1.35
C ASN A 190 0.85 -7.51 0.02
N PRO A 191 0.42 -8.73 -0.31
CA PRO A 191 -0.32 -8.98 -1.55
C PRO A 191 -1.74 -8.42 -1.54
N SER A 192 -2.33 -8.10 -0.38
CA SER A 192 -3.74 -7.70 -0.30
C SER A 192 -4.03 -6.31 -0.87
N ILE A 193 -3.00 -5.50 -1.12
CA ILE A 193 -3.14 -4.13 -1.66
C ILE A 193 -3.06 -4.08 -3.18
N ARG A 194 -2.83 -5.23 -3.84
CA ARG A 194 -2.70 -5.31 -5.29
C ARG A 194 -3.51 -6.45 -5.89
N VAL A 195 -3.71 -6.39 -7.19
CA VAL A 195 -4.33 -7.45 -7.99
C VAL A 195 -3.43 -7.81 -9.16
N THR A 196 -3.44 -9.09 -9.51
CA THR A 196 -2.79 -9.64 -10.70
C THR A 196 -3.68 -9.49 -11.93
N LEU A 197 -3.10 -9.60 -13.14
CA LEU A 197 -3.86 -9.65 -14.38
C LEU A 197 -4.97 -10.73 -14.36
N ALA A 198 -4.67 -11.93 -13.84
CA ALA A 198 -5.64 -13.02 -13.74
C ALA A 198 -6.81 -12.72 -12.78
N GLU A 199 -6.59 -11.87 -11.77
CA GLU A 199 -7.68 -11.37 -10.93
C GLU A 199 -8.45 -10.26 -11.62
N VAL A 200 -7.76 -9.36 -12.33
CA VAL A 200 -8.41 -8.29 -13.12
C VAL A 200 -9.39 -8.89 -14.14
N GLU A 201 -8.99 -9.92 -14.88
CA GLU A 201 -9.86 -10.64 -15.82
C GLU A 201 -11.19 -11.06 -15.20
N LYS A 202 -11.17 -11.58 -13.97
CA LYS A 202 -12.37 -12.05 -13.25
C LYS A 202 -13.24 -10.91 -12.70
N LEU A 203 -12.66 -9.72 -12.55
CA LEU A 203 -13.30 -8.54 -11.96
C LEU A 203 -13.95 -7.62 -12.99
N ILE A 204 -13.53 -7.69 -14.26
CA ILE A 204 -14.13 -6.89 -15.35
C ILE A 204 -15.63 -7.18 -15.45
N GLY A 205 -16.43 -6.11 -15.50
CA GLY A 205 -17.89 -6.18 -15.64
C GLY A 205 -18.65 -6.61 -14.39
N LYS A 206 -17.99 -6.82 -13.23
CA LYS A 206 -18.67 -7.11 -11.98
C LYS A 206 -19.35 -5.84 -11.42
N PRO A 207 -20.61 -5.92 -10.94
CA PRO A 207 -21.38 -4.74 -10.55
C PRO A 207 -20.81 -4.00 -9.33
N ASP A 208 -20.13 -4.70 -8.42
CA ASP A 208 -19.55 -4.11 -7.20
C ASP A 208 -18.08 -3.69 -7.36
N VAL A 209 -17.54 -3.78 -8.58
CA VAL A 209 -16.14 -3.43 -8.89
C VAL A 209 -16.10 -2.13 -9.69
N VAL A 210 -15.30 -1.20 -9.21
CA VAL A 210 -15.02 0.07 -9.90
C VAL A 210 -13.56 0.11 -10.29
N PHE A 211 -13.28 0.20 -11.57
CA PHE A 211 -11.95 0.52 -12.07
C PHE A 211 -11.78 2.04 -12.13
N ILE A 212 -10.71 2.58 -11.57
CA ILE A 212 -10.34 4.00 -11.71
C ILE A 212 -9.06 4.09 -12.53
N ASP A 213 -9.09 4.92 -13.57
CA ASP A 213 -7.95 5.21 -14.44
C ASP A 213 -7.52 6.67 -14.27
N PRO A 214 -6.35 6.94 -13.67
CA PRO A 214 -5.84 8.28 -13.43
C PRO A 214 -5.02 8.88 -14.57
N ARG A 215 -4.94 8.19 -15.71
CA ARG A 215 -4.21 8.71 -16.87
C ARG A 215 -4.93 9.95 -17.45
N PRO A 216 -4.20 10.82 -18.18
CA PRO A 216 -4.79 11.82 -19.05
C PRO A 216 -5.88 11.26 -19.95
N GLU A 217 -6.88 12.08 -20.27
CA GLU A 217 -8.04 11.69 -21.05
C GLU A 217 -7.66 11.12 -22.42
N GLU A 218 -6.64 11.67 -23.08
CA GLU A 218 -6.22 11.21 -24.40
C GLU A 218 -5.68 9.77 -24.39
N LEU A 219 -5.00 9.38 -23.30
CA LEU A 219 -4.52 8.01 -23.12
C LEU A 219 -5.68 7.06 -22.82
N PHE A 220 -6.59 7.47 -21.93
CA PHE A 220 -7.79 6.70 -21.58
C PHE A 220 -8.67 6.46 -22.82
N GLN A 221 -8.91 7.50 -23.61
CA GLN A 221 -9.79 7.43 -24.78
C GLN A 221 -9.16 6.66 -25.96
N GLY A 222 -7.88 6.29 -25.87
CA GLY A 222 -7.15 5.57 -26.93
C GLY A 222 -6.77 6.47 -28.11
N LYS A 223 -6.61 7.78 -27.89
CA LYS A 223 -6.28 8.76 -28.93
C LYS A 223 -4.78 8.87 -29.21
N GLN A 224 -3.93 8.34 -28.33
CA GLN A 224 -2.48 8.31 -28.53
C GLN A 224 -2.03 6.90 -28.87
N ASP A 225 -1.13 6.79 -29.84
CA ASP A 225 -0.57 5.51 -30.30
C ASP A 225 0.73 5.20 -29.55
N ILE A 226 0.59 4.64 -28.34
CA ILE A 226 1.71 4.35 -27.43
C ILE A 226 1.83 2.86 -27.15
N TRP A 227 0.70 2.16 -27.01
CA TRP A 227 0.65 0.74 -26.65
C TRP A 227 0.19 -0.11 -27.83
N LEU A 228 0.47 -1.41 -27.77
CA LEU A 228 -0.04 -2.39 -28.75
C LEU A 228 -1.56 -2.27 -28.95
N ARG A 229 -2.27 -1.96 -27.86
CA ARG A 229 -3.69 -1.66 -27.87
C ARG A 229 -3.95 -0.41 -27.02
N ASN A 230 -4.47 0.63 -27.64
CA ASN A 230 -4.78 1.90 -27.01
C ASN A 230 -6.22 1.92 -26.50
N GLY A 231 -6.49 2.62 -25.40
CA GLY A 231 -7.81 2.67 -24.75
C GLY A 231 -7.73 2.46 -23.24
N HIS A 232 -8.79 1.89 -22.67
CA HIS A 232 -8.94 1.62 -21.24
C HIS A 232 -9.68 0.31 -20.95
N ILE A 233 -9.64 -0.12 -19.68
CA ILE A 233 -10.37 -1.31 -19.21
C ILE A 233 -11.87 -1.00 -19.27
N PRO A 234 -12.70 -1.83 -19.91
CA PRO A 234 -14.13 -1.54 -20.04
C PRO A 234 -14.83 -1.27 -18.70
N GLY A 235 -15.58 -0.17 -18.64
CA GLY A 235 -16.28 0.28 -17.44
C GLY A 235 -15.42 1.11 -16.48
N ALA A 236 -14.14 1.32 -16.76
CA ALA A 236 -13.30 2.20 -15.96
C ALA A 236 -13.76 3.65 -15.97
N LYS A 237 -13.56 4.32 -14.83
CA LYS A 237 -13.83 5.73 -14.58
C LYS A 237 -12.56 6.53 -14.79
N ASN A 238 -12.56 7.51 -15.69
CA ASN A 238 -11.37 8.33 -15.92
C ASN A 238 -11.36 9.50 -14.95
N ILE A 239 -10.42 9.47 -14.00
CA ILE A 239 -10.25 10.53 -13.01
C ILE A 239 -8.78 10.93 -13.07
N PRO A 240 -8.35 11.82 -13.97
CA PRO A 240 -6.94 12.17 -14.10
C PRO A 240 -6.31 12.56 -12.76
N TRP A 241 -5.12 12.07 -12.45
CA TRP A 241 -4.45 12.34 -11.15
C TRP A 241 -4.40 13.82 -10.72
N PRO A 242 -4.25 14.82 -11.63
CA PRO A 242 -4.23 16.24 -11.24
C PRO A 242 -5.52 16.71 -10.57
N THR A 243 -6.62 15.98 -10.74
CA THR A 243 -7.91 16.31 -10.11
C THR A 243 -7.87 16.17 -8.58
N PHE A 244 -6.94 15.40 -8.01
CA PHE A 244 -6.77 15.23 -6.56
C PHE A 244 -5.79 16.24 -5.96
N THR A 245 -5.12 17.05 -6.78
CA THR A 245 -4.10 18.01 -6.36
C THR A 245 -4.47 19.42 -6.79
N GLU A 246 -3.70 20.40 -6.30
CA GLU A 246 -3.78 21.78 -6.76
C GLU A 246 -3.05 22.00 -8.09
N ALA A 247 -2.75 20.95 -8.87
CA ALA A 247 -2.14 21.07 -10.20
C ALA A 247 -2.99 21.95 -11.15
N ASN A 248 -4.32 21.82 -11.04
CA ASN A 248 -5.29 22.50 -11.90
C ASN A 248 -5.99 23.67 -11.17
N ASN A 249 -5.36 24.24 -10.14
CA ASN A 249 -5.97 25.37 -9.42
C ASN A 249 -6.19 26.56 -10.40
N PRO A 250 -7.38 27.19 -10.41
CA PRO A 250 -7.64 28.34 -11.28
C PRO A 250 -6.79 29.56 -10.92
N ASP A 251 -6.38 29.69 -9.65
CA ASP A 251 -5.40 30.68 -9.22
C ASP A 251 -3.99 30.13 -9.45
N GLU A 252 -3.27 30.75 -10.39
CA GLU A 252 -1.90 30.38 -10.75
C GLU A 252 -0.95 30.39 -9.55
N SER A 253 -1.16 31.29 -8.57
CA SER A 253 -0.32 31.38 -7.38
C SER A 253 -0.48 30.18 -6.45
N LEU A 254 -1.64 29.53 -6.49
CA LEU A 254 -1.98 28.35 -5.69
C LEU A 254 -1.67 27.04 -6.42
N LYS A 255 -1.29 27.08 -7.71
CA LYS A 255 -0.96 25.88 -8.47
C LYS A 255 0.22 25.13 -7.87
N ASN A 256 -0.06 23.94 -7.40
CA ASN A 256 0.96 23.04 -6.87
C ASN A 256 0.55 21.57 -7.10
N PRO A 257 1.18 20.85 -8.04
CA PRO A 257 0.85 19.46 -8.33
C PRO A 257 1.25 18.50 -7.20
N HIS A 258 1.95 18.98 -6.16
CA HIS A 258 2.31 18.24 -4.97
C HIS A 258 1.41 18.51 -3.77
N LYS A 259 0.54 19.52 -3.87
CA LYS A 259 -0.41 19.87 -2.81
C LYS A 259 -1.72 19.15 -3.07
N LEU A 260 -2.22 18.38 -2.11
CA LEU A 260 -3.55 17.80 -2.21
C LEU A 260 -4.63 18.89 -2.15
N LYS A 261 -5.71 18.66 -2.87
CA LYS A 261 -6.99 19.34 -2.58
C LYS A 261 -7.49 18.94 -1.20
N SER A 262 -8.44 19.71 -0.66
CA SER A 262 -9.12 19.28 0.55
C SER A 262 -9.82 17.93 0.34
N LEU A 263 -9.87 17.11 1.40
CA LEU A 263 -10.54 15.80 1.31
C LEU A 263 -12.02 15.93 0.93
N ASP A 264 -12.67 17.05 1.28
CA ASP A 264 -14.06 17.32 0.91
C ASP A 264 -14.23 17.59 -0.60
N GLU A 265 -13.30 18.30 -1.24
CA GLU A 265 -13.29 18.46 -2.71
C GLU A 265 -13.09 17.11 -3.40
N ILE A 266 -12.16 16.29 -2.90
CA ILE A 266 -11.91 14.95 -3.45
C ILE A 266 -13.15 14.06 -3.28
N ARG A 267 -13.84 14.11 -2.13
CA ARG A 267 -15.12 13.42 -1.93
C ARG A 267 -16.18 13.87 -2.93
N LYS A 268 -16.26 15.15 -3.26
CA LYS A 268 -17.19 15.67 -4.29
C LYS A 268 -16.86 15.13 -5.68
N ILE A 269 -15.58 15.10 -6.07
CA ILE A 269 -15.13 14.54 -7.35
C ILE A 269 -15.54 13.06 -7.46
N LEU A 270 -15.33 12.28 -6.40
CA LEU A 270 -15.71 10.86 -6.35
C LEU A 270 -17.23 10.67 -6.42
N ALA A 271 -17.99 11.46 -5.66
CA ALA A 271 -19.46 11.38 -5.63
C ALA A 271 -20.09 11.71 -6.99
N GLN A 272 -19.56 12.69 -7.73
CA GLN A 272 -19.99 13.02 -9.09
C GLN A 272 -19.84 11.84 -10.07
N ARG A 273 -18.96 10.88 -9.74
CA ARG A 273 -18.65 9.69 -10.57
C ARG A 273 -19.30 8.43 -10.01
N ASN A 274 -20.21 8.59 -9.04
CA ASN A 274 -20.90 7.51 -8.32
C ASN A 274 -19.95 6.52 -7.61
N ILE A 275 -18.77 6.98 -7.21
CA ILE A 275 -17.80 6.17 -6.46
C ILE A 275 -18.10 6.29 -4.96
N LYS A 276 -18.27 5.14 -4.31
CA LYS A 276 -18.69 5.04 -2.91
C LYS A 276 -17.62 4.34 -2.05
N PRO A 277 -17.58 4.64 -0.74
CA PRO A 277 -16.67 3.93 0.18
C PRO A 277 -16.81 2.41 0.19
N SER A 278 -18.00 1.87 -0.09
CA SER A 278 -18.27 0.43 -0.09
C SER A 278 -17.75 -0.33 -1.31
N ASP A 279 -17.40 0.39 -2.38
CA ASP A 279 -17.03 -0.22 -3.67
C ASP A 279 -15.73 -1.01 -3.57
N ASN A 280 -15.60 -2.06 -4.38
CA ASN A 280 -14.32 -2.73 -4.59
C ASN A 280 -13.55 -1.99 -5.68
N ILE A 281 -12.66 -1.09 -5.27
CA ILE A 281 -11.94 -0.19 -6.17
C ILE A 281 -10.62 -0.80 -6.62
N ILE A 282 -10.42 -0.87 -7.93
CA ILE A 282 -9.13 -1.21 -8.55
C ILE A 282 -8.60 0.02 -9.29
N VAL A 283 -7.43 0.52 -8.91
CA VAL A 283 -6.78 1.63 -9.61
C VAL A 283 -5.75 1.09 -10.58
N SER A 284 -5.78 1.53 -11.83
CA SER A 284 -4.85 1.10 -12.89
C SER A 284 -4.48 2.29 -13.77
N CYS A 285 -3.21 2.46 -14.11
CA CYS A 285 -2.74 3.57 -14.94
C CYS A 285 -1.90 3.07 -16.12
N SER A 286 -0.79 3.74 -16.45
CA SER A 286 0.14 3.35 -17.51
C SER A 286 1.07 2.22 -17.07
N THR A 287 1.81 2.45 -15.97
CA THR A 287 2.93 1.61 -15.48
C THR A 287 2.96 1.49 -13.95
N GLY A 288 1.79 1.56 -13.30
CA GLY A 288 1.65 1.49 -11.84
C GLY A 288 1.97 2.77 -11.06
N ARG A 289 2.53 3.82 -11.68
CA ARG A 289 2.96 5.05 -10.98
C ARG A 289 1.80 5.96 -10.56
N GLU A 290 1.02 6.45 -11.52
CA GLU A 290 -0.07 7.42 -11.30
C GLU A 290 -1.16 6.87 -10.36
N ALA A 291 -1.41 5.55 -10.43
CA ALA A 291 -2.39 4.84 -9.61
C ALA A 291 -2.15 5.01 -8.10
N THR A 292 -0.88 5.19 -7.71
CA THR A 292 -0.49 5.25 -6.30
C THR A 292 -1.07 6.46 -5.57
N LEU A 293 -1.23 7.61 -6.24
CA LEU A 293 -1.83 8.80 -5.61
C LEU A 293 -3.27 8.52 -5.18
N GLN A 294 -4.09 8.01 -6.09
CA GLN A 294 -5.49 7.75 -5.79
C GLN A 294 -5.65 6.59 -4.82
N TYR A 295 -4.84 5.55 -4.96
CA TYR A 295 -4.79 4.47 -3.97
C TYR A 295 -4.52 5.02 -2.57
N VAL A 296 -3.47 5.84 -2.39
CA VAL A 296 -3.11 6.40 -1.08
C VAL A 296 -4.25 7.26 -0.54
N VAL A 297 -4.80 8.17 -1.35
CA VAL A 297 -5.88 9.06 -0.93
C VAL A 297 -7.14 8.28 -0.55
N LEU A 298 -7.59 7.34 -1.38
CA LEU A 298 -8.81 6.57 -1.14
C LEU A 298 -8.65 5.66 0.08
N LYS A 299 -7.57 4.88 0.15
CA LYS A 299 -7.34 3.88 1.18
C LYS A 299 -7.00 4.52 2.53
N HIS A 300 -6.04 5.44 2.56
CA HIS A 300 -5.45 5.92 3.81
C HIS A 300 -6.06 7.23 4.31
N LEU A 301 -6.43 8.17 3.41
CA LEU A 301 -6.96 9.46 3.83
C LEU A 301 -8.50 9.49 3.91
N LEU A 302 -9.17 8.80 2.98
CA LEU A 302 -10.63 8.72 2.95
C LEU A 302 -11.19 7.47 3.63
N GLY A 303 -10.34 6.49 3.94
CA GLY A 303 -10.68 5.28 4.71
C GLY A 303 -11.48 4.24 3.93
N TYR A 304 -11.34 4.18 2.61
CA TYR A 304 -12.06 3.21 1.78
C TYR A 304 -11.47 1.81 2.03
N PRO A 305 -12.26 0.83 2.51
CA PRO A 305 -11.72 -0.45 2.97
C PRO A 305 -11.17 -1.33 1.83
N LYS A 306 -11.73 -1.22 0.62
CA LYS A 306 -11.44 -2.11 -0.51
C LYS A 306 -10.85 -1.33 -1.69
N VAL A 307 -9.59 -0.94 -1.58
CA VAL A 307 -8.85 -0.26 -2.65
C VAL A 307 -7.59 -1.06 -2.94
N ARG A 308 -7.36 -1.40 -4.20
CA ARG A 308 -6.17 -2.15 -4.65
C ARG A 308 -5.60 -1.56 -5.93
N ILE A 309 -4.31 -1.75 -6.16
CA ILE A 309 -3.65 -1.36 -7.41
C ILE A 309 -3.49 -2.56 -8.34
N TYR A 310 -3.78 -2.38 -9.63
CA TYR A 310 -3.28 -3.28 -10.66
C TYR A 310 -1.90 -2.80 -11.14
N GLU A 311 -0.83 -3.38 -10.60
CA GLU A 311 0.55 -2.90 -10.80
C GLU A 311 1.04 -3.04 -12.24
N GLY A 312 0.64 -4.11 -12.94
CA GLY A 312 0.94 -4.31 -14.36
C GLY A 312 0.33 -3.22 -15.24
N SER A 313 -0.81 -2.68 -14.80
CA SER A 313 -1.46 -1.51 -15.39
C SER A 313 -1.74 -1.68 -16.89
N TRP A 314 -1.94 -0.58 -17.63
CA TRP A 314 -2.24 -0.64 -19.06
C TRP A 314 -1.12 -1.27 -19.89
N THR A 315 0.14 -1.13 -19.46
CA THR A 315 1.28 -1.72 -20.19
C THR A 315 1.16 -3.25 -20.25
N GLU A 316 0.88 -3.93 -19.13
CA GLU A 316 0.60 -5.38 -19.13
C GLU A 316 -0.74 -5.70 -19.79
N TYR A 317 -1.79 -4.95 -19.46
CA TYR A 317 -3.12 -5.21 -20.01
C TYR A 317 -3.15 -5.18 -21.54
N SER A 318 -2.46 -4.21 -22.15
CA SER A 318 -2.44 -3.99 -23.59
C SER A 318 -1.84 -5.16 -24.38
N THR A 319 -1.07 -6.06 -23.76
CA THR A 319 -0.47 -7.22 -24.43
C THR A 319 -1.34 -8.47 -24.42
N THR A 320 -2.54 -8.39 -23.86
CA THR A 320 -3.50 -9.50 -23.74
C THR A 320 -4.57 -9.45 -24.82
N GLU A 321 -5.46 -10.44 -24.87
CA GLU A 321 -6.69 -10.41 -25.68
C GLU A 321 -7.92 -9.94 -24.89
N LEU A 322 -7.73 -9.45 -23.65
CA LEU A 322 -8.84 -8.99 -22.81
C LEU A 322 -9.56 -7.78 -23.45
N PRO A 323 -10.88 -7.61 -23.22
CA PRO A 323 -11.66 -6.53 -23.83
C PRO A 323 -11.06 -5.14 -23.62
N VAL A 324 -11.08 -4.29 -24.65
CA VAL A 324 -10.61 -2.89 -24.59
C VAL A 324 -11.77 -1.96 -24.96
N ALA A 325 -11.91 -0.86 -24.24
CA ALA A 325 -12.81 0.23 -24.60
C ALA A 325 -12.01 1.46 -25.05
N THR A 326 -12.62 2.27 -25.91
CA THR A 326 -12.07 3.55 -26.41
C THR A 326 -13.14 4.64 -26.33
N GLY A 327 -12.73 5.89 -26.54
CA GLY A 327 -13.62 7.04 -26.38
C GLY A 327 -13.81 7.48 -24.93
N PRO A 328 -14.62 8.52 -24.69
CA PRO A 328 -14.82 9.10 -23.36
C PRO A 328 -15.47 8.09 -22.41
N GLU A 329 -15.39 8.38 -21.10
CA GLU A 329 -16.13 7.63 -20.09
C GLU A 329 -17.62 7.60 -20.46
N LYS A 330 -18.22 6.40 -20.53
CA LYS A 330 -19.65 6.27 -20.78
C LYS A 330 -20.42 6.84 -19.58
N ALA A 331 -21.33 7.78 -19.86
CA ALA A 331 -22.31 8.22 -18.87
C ALA A 331 -23.09 6.98 -18.36
N VAL A 332 -23.24 6.89 -17.03
CA VAL A 332 -24.00 5.82 -16.37
C VAL A 332 -25.47 6.22 -16.33
#